data_AF-A0A2N5TT21-F1
#
_entry.id   AF-A0A2N5TT21-F1
#
_cell.length_a   1.000
_cell.length_b   1.000
_cell.length_c   1.000
_cell.angle_alpha   90.00
_cell.angle_beta   90.00
_cell.angle_gamma   90.00
#
_symmetry.space_group_name_H-M   'P 1'
#
loop_
_entity.id
_entity.type
_entity.pdbx_description
1 polymer ?
#
loop_
_entity_poly.entity_id
_entity_poly.type
_entity_poly.pdbx_seq_one_letter_code
_entity_poly.pdbx_strand_id
1 'polypeptide(L)'
;MAPIELGDDKGSHSAINPPAIQKPGESKTQAMNRLAAELKVAKMAKTHAERKVLELEDVISQRGKLMDISTRQCDAAWETMAELKKQIASQDVVIKRLKEDANQYPLSSSTLLQSHQKLSDTIDALRECFACPLCYNGLEKGDAVSLRCGHTFCQTCIDAWAASSNASSSRSQDPHKTADARVQCPECRTTGSTRVRLYMLEEAIRLLARAEREREEAEAQEQVRRAELEVVHDPKPSDYLAD
;
A
#
# COMPACT_ATOMS: atom_id res chain seq x y z
N MET A 1 48.89 -5.43 -10.11
CA MET A 1 49.88 -4.32 -10.11
C MET A 1 51.19 -4.89 -10.62
N ALA A 2 51.58 -4.54 -11.84
CA ALA A 2 52.87 -4.94 -12.40
C ALA A 2 53.99 -4.05 -11.81
N PRO A 3 55.23 -4.54 -11.67
CA PRO A 3 56.33 -3.74 -11.16
C PRO A 3 56.75 -2.72 -12.23
N ILE A 4 56.95 -1.47 -11.84
CA ILE A 4 57.57 -0.45 -12.69
C ILE A 4 59.07 -0.74 -12.66
N GLU A 5 59.62 -1.24 -13.76
CA GLU A 5 61.07 -1.38 -13.94
C GLU A 5 61.70 0.02 -14.05
N LEU A 6 62.49 0.38 -13.04
CA LEU A 6 63.43 1.49 -13.11
C LEU A 6 64.59 1.06 -14.00
N GLY A 7 64.65 1.60 -15.21
CA GLY A 7 65.79 1.42 -16.09
C GLY A 7 67.05 1.99 -15.46
N ASP A 8 68.06 1.14 -15.29
CA ASP A 8 69.44 1.50 -14.98
C ASP A 8 70.02 2.36 -16.11
N ASP A 9 69.98 3.68 -15.93
CA ASP A 9 70.62 4.62 -16.84
C ASP A 9 72.13 4.62 -16.55
N LYS A 10 72.85 3.79 -17.33
CA LYS A 10 74.31 3.75 -17.34
C LYS A 10 74.83 5.15 -17.66
N GLY A 11 75.46 5.77 -16.67
CA GLY A 11 76.07 7.09 -16.79
C GLY A 11 76.98 7.22 -18.01
N SER A 12 76.55 7.99 -19.00
CA SER A 12 77.46 8.59 -19.96
C SER A 12 78.02 9.87 -19.32
N HIS A 13 79.26 9.81 -18.84
CA HIS A 13 80.03 11.00 -18.51
C HIS A 13 80.41 11.70 -19.83
N SER A 14 79.49 12.48 -20.40
CA SER A 14 79.86 13.48 -21.39
C SER A 14 80.65 14.57 -20.69
N ALA A 15 81.94 14.69 -21.01
CA ALA A 15 82.77 15.82 -20.63
C ALA A 15 82.19 17.09 -21.28
N ILE A 16 81.36 17.82 -20.53
CA ILE A 16 80.83 19.12 -20.94
C ILE A 16 82.01 20.10 -20.86
N ASN A 17 82.70 20.32 -21.98
CA ASN A 17 83.63 21.44 -22.08
C ASN A 17 82.83 22.74 -21.94
N PRO A 18 83.11 23.58 -20.91
CA PRO A 18 82.40 24.83 -20.75
C PRO A 18 82.64 25.72 -21.99
N PRO A 19 81.59 26.36 -22.54
CA PRO A 19 81.75 27.20 -23.71
C PRO A 19 82.75 28.33 -23.45
N ALA A 20 83.53 28.70 -24.48
CA ALA A 20 84.50 29.78 -24.39
C ALA A 20 83.85 31.08 -23.91
N ILE A 21 84.41 31.68 -22.85
CA ILE A 21 83.84 32.84 -22.15
C ILE A 21 83.76 34.08 -23.07
N GLN A 22 84.62 34.18 -24.07
CA GLN A 22 84.65 35.26 -25.07
C GLN A 22 84.37 34.72 -26.46
N LYS A 23 83.44 35.37 -27.17
CA LYS A 23 83.25 35.10 -28.61
C LYS A 23 84.38 35.75 -29.42
N PRO A 24 84.73 35.22 -30.60
CA PRO A 24 85.77 35.81 -31.45
C PRO A 24 85.44 37.27 -31.80
N GLY A 25 86.34 38.21 -31.46
CA GLY A 25 86.17 39.66 -31.72
C GLY A 25 85.44 40.46 -30.62
N GLU A 26 85.04 39.83 -29.52
CA GLU A 26 84.33 40.48 -28.40
C GLU A 26 85.31 41.14 -27.41
N SER A 27 85.10 42.40 -27.03
CA SER A 27 85.91 43.04 -25.99
C SER A 27 85.57 42.49 -24.59
N LYS A 28 86.50 42.54 -23.63
CA LYS A 28 86.26 42.07 -22.24
C LYS A 28 84.99 42.68 -21.64
N THR A 29 84.74 43.96 -21.90
CA THR A 29 83.56 44.69 -21.43
C THR A 29 82.28 44.20 -22.12
N GLN A 30 82.34 43.88 -23.42
CA GLN A 30 81.20 43.32 -24.15
C GLN A 30 80.83 41.92 -23.63
N ALA A 31 81.84 41.06 -23.39
CA ALA A 31 81.62 39.73 -22.82
C ALA A 31 81.02 39.80 -21.40
N MET A 32 81.51 40.71 -20.54
CA MET A 32 80.92 40.95 -19.21
C MET A 32 79.46 41.41 -19.29
N ASN A 33 79.14 42.35 -20.19
CA ASN A 33 77.77 42.85 -20.35
C ASN A 33 76.83 41.77 -20.88
N ARG A 34 77.30 40.91 -21.81
CA ARG A 34 76.54 39.75 -22.31
C ARG A 34 76.25 38.73 -21.21
N LEU A 35 77.27 38.31 -20.46
CA LEU A 35 77.11 37.36 -19.36
C LEU A 35 76.21 37.92 -18.24
N ALA A 36 76.30 39.22 -17.96
CA ALA A 36 75.39 39.88 -17.01
C ALA A 36 73.93 39.87 -17.50
N ALA A 37 73.69 40.09 -18.80
CA ALA A 37 72.36 39.99 -19.39
C ALA A 37 71.83 38.54 -19.40
N GLU A 38 72.66 37.56 -19.77
CA GLU A 38 72.33 36.13 -19.74
C GLU A 38 72.00 35.68 -18.30
N LEU A 39 72.78 36.10 -17.31
CA LEU A 39 72.50 35.83 -15.89
C LEU A 39 71.19 36.47 -15.42
N LYS A 40 70.87 37.69 -15.90
CA LYS A 40 69.60 38.35 -15.58
C LYS A 40 68.41 37.58 -16.15
N VAL A 41 68.50 37.14 -17.42
CA VAL A 41 67.47 36.31 -18.06
C VAL A 41 67.31 34.98 -17.33
N ALA A 42 68.42 34.31 -16.98
CA ALA A 42 68.39 33.06 -16.23
C ALA A 42 67.76 33.23 -14.83
N LYS A 43 68.05 34.34 -14.13
CA LYS A 43 67.39 34.67 -12.85
C LYS A 43 65.88 34.87 -13.02
N MET A 44 65.45 35.61 -14.05
CA MET A 44 64.02 35.78 -14.34
C MET A 44 63.35 34.45 -14.69
N ALA A 45 63.98 33.62 -15.53
CA ALA A 45 63.50 32.29 -15.87
C ALA A 45 63.38 31.37 -14.64
N LYS A 46 64.37 31.41 -13.73
CA LYS A 46 64.32 30.71 -12.45
C LYS A 46 63.12 31.16 -11.60
N THR A 47 62.94 32.47 -11.40
CA THR A 47 61.81 32.98 -10.62
C THR A 47 60.45 32.63 -11.24
N HIS A 48 60.36 32.59 -12.57
CA HIS A 48 59.17 32.16 -13.28
C HIS A 48 58.91 30.66 -13.10
N ALA A 49 59.95 29.83 -13.20
CA ALA A 49 59.86 28.40 -12.96
C ALA A 49 59.45 28.09 -11.51
N GLU A 50 60.04 28.77 -10.52
CA GLU A 50 59.66 28.65 -9.11
C GLU A 50 58.18 29.02 -8.88
N ARG A 51 57.70 30.11 -9.48
CA ARG A 51 56.26 30.46 -9.43
C ARG A 51 55.39 29.37 -10.06
N LYS A 52 55.81 28.81 -11.19
CA LYS A 52 55.05 27.77 -11.89
C LYS A 52 54.99 26.47 -11.08
N VAL A 53 56.07 26.12 -10.37
CA VAL A 53 56.09 24.96 -9.46
C VAL A 53 55.06 25.17 -8.35
N LEU A 54 55.05 26.34 -7.69
CA LEU A 54 54.06 26.65 -6.65
C LEU A 54 52.61 26.58 -7.16
N GLU A 55 52.34 27.09 -8.38
CA GLU A 55 51.02 26.96 -9.01
C GLU A 55 50.64 25.49 -9.27
N LEU A 56 51.57 24.67 -9.74
CA LEU A 56 51.32 23.24 -9.99
C LEU A 56 51.09 22.48 -8.67
N GLU A 57 51.81 22.81 -7.61
CA GLU A 57 51.60 22.24 -6.28
C GLU A 57 50.19 22.56 -5.75
N ASP A 58 49.72 23.80 -5.93
CA ASP A 58 48.34 24.17 -5.57
C ASP A 58 47.31 23.40 -6.42
N VAL A 59 47.52 23.28 -7.74
CA VAL A 59 46.64 22.48 -8.61
C VAL A 59 46.60 21.00 -8.20
N ILE A 60 47.75 20.42 -7.83
CA ILE A 60 47.82 19.04 -7.33
C ILE A 60 47.05 18.91 -6.01
N SER A 61 47.21 19.87 -5.09
CA SER A 61 46.48 19.92 -3.82
C SER A 61 44.97 20.02 -4.03
N GLN A 62 44.52 20.91 -4.93
CA GLN A 62 43.11 21.05 -5.29
C GLN A 62 42.56 19.77 -5.93
N ARG A 63 43.31 19.14 -6.84
CA ARG A 63 42.93 17.86 -7.44
C ARG A 63 42.79 16.75 -6.40
N GLY A 64 43.69 16.69 -5.41
CA GLY A 64 43.60 15.76 -4.29
C GLY A 64 42.29 15.91 -3.52
N LYS A 65 41.94 17.16 -3.15
CA LYS A 65 40.67 17.46 -2.47
C LYS A 65 39.44 17.06 -3.29
N LEU A 66 39.45 17.33 -4.60
CA LEU A 66 38.35 16.93 -5.49
C LEU A 66 38.23 15.41 -5.59
N MET A 67 39.35 14.70 -5.63
CA MET A 67 39.36 13.24 -5.64
C MET A 67 38.80 12.66 -4.34
N ASP A 68 39.17 13.21 -3.18
CA ASP A 68 38.62 12.78 -1.89
C ASP A 68 37.10 13.00 -1.81
N ILE A 69 36.62 14.15 -2.31
CA ILE A 69 35.18 14.43 -2.38
C ILE A 69 34.49 13.41 -3.29
N SER A 70 35.05 13.15 -4.46
CA SER A 70 34.51 12.18 -5.43
C SER A 70 34.43 10.78 -4.82
N THR A 71 35.48 10.33 -4.13
CA THR A 71 35.50 9.03 -3.46
C THR A 71 34.40 8.93 -2.40
N ARG A 72 34.26 9.96 -1.54
CA ARG A 72 33.18 9.99 -0.53
C ARG A 72 31.79 9.97 -1.16
N GLN A 73 31.61 10.65 -2.29
CA GLN A 73 30.34 10.62 -3.03
C GLN A 73 30.05 9.22 -3.60
N CYS A 74 31.06 8.53 -4.13
CA CYS A 74 30.92 7.16 -4.58
C CYS A 74 30.54 6.22 -3.43
N ASP A 75 31.21 6.34 -2.27
CA ASP A 75 30.93 5.50 -1.10
C ASP A 75 29.50 5.71 -0.59
N ALA A 76 29.06 6.97 -0.45
CA ALA A 76 27.69 7.29 -0.07
C ALA A 76 26.66 6.77 -1.11
N ALA A 77 26.96 6.88 -2.40
CA ALA A 77 26.09 6.32 -3.45
C ALA A 77 25.99 4.79 -3.33
N TRP A 78 27.10 4.10 -3.04
CA TRP A 78 27.09 2.65 -2.82
C TRP A 78 26.23 2.23 -1.63
N GLU A 79 26.29 2.97 -0.52
CA GLU A 79 25.45 2.72 0.65
C GLU A 79 23.96 2.90 0.32
N THR A 80 23.59 3.98 -0.37
CA THR A 80 22.19 4.19 -0.79
C THR A 80 21.69 3.10 -1.74
N MET A 81 22.53 2.63 -2.67
CA MET A 81 22.17 1.52 -3.55
C MET A 81 21.99 0.20 -2.80
N ALA A 82 22.77 -0.05 -1.74
CA ALA A 82 22.63 -1.22 -0.90
C ALA A 82 21.30 -1.19 -0.13
N GLU A 83 20.93 -0.04 0.42
CA GLU A 83 19.66 0.13 1.13
C GLU A 83 18.46 -0.02 0.20
N LEU A 84 18.48 0.59 -0.99
CA LEU A 84 17.42 0.44 -1.98
C LEU A 84 17.25 -1.03 -2.42
N LYS A 85 18.33 -1.79 -2.58
CA LYS A 85 18.26 -3.22 -2.88
C LYS A 85 17.58 -4.01 -1.76
N LYS A 86 17.87 -3.68 -0.50
CA LYS A 86 17.23 -4.29 0.66
C LYS A 86 15.73 -3.98 0.69
N GLN A 87 15.35 -2.74 0.39
CA GLN A 87 13.94 -2.34 0.29
C GLN A 87 13.22 -3.11 -0.83
N ILE A 88 13.80 -3.21 -2.02
CA ILE A 88 13.22 -3.98 -3.14
C ILE A 88 13.03 -5.45 -2.73
N ALA A 89 14.03 -6.08 -2.11
CA ALA A 89 13.91 -7.46 -1.64
C ALA A 89 12.79 -7.63 -0.60
N SER A 90 12.59 -6.64 0.28
CA SER A 90 11.48 -6.67 1.24
C SER A 90 10.11 -6.54 0.56
N GLN A 91 10.01 -5.68 -0.46
CA GLN A 91 8.78 -5.49 -1.23
C GLN A 91 8.45 -6.73 -2.08
N ASP A 92 9.44 -7.42 -2.62
CA ASP A 92 9.24 -8.67 -3.37
C ASP A 92 8.57 -9.75 -2.50
N VAL A 93 8.91 -9.83 -1.22
CA VAL A 93 8.26 -10.75 -0.27
C VAL A 93 6.78 -10.38 -0.08
N VAL A 94 6.48 -9.09 0.08
CA VAL A 94 5.09 -8.59 0.21
C VAL A 94 4.29 -8.89 -1.06
N ILE A 95 4.85 -8.57 -2.23
CA ILE A 95 4.21 -8.84 -3.52
C ILE A 95 3.95 -10.33 -3.70
N LYS A 96 4.90 -11.20 -3.33
CA LYS A 96 4.73 -12.65 -3.41
C LYS A 96 3.58 -13.12 -2.52
N ARG A 97 3.51 -12.65 -1.27
CA ARG A 97 2.42 -12.96 -0.35
C ARG A 97 1.06 -12.49 -0.89
N LEU A 98 0.97 -11.25 -1.37
CA LEU A 98 -0.27 -10.72 -1.96
C LEU A 98 -0.71 -11.51 -3.20
N LYS A 99 0.23 -11.99 -4.02
CA LYS A 99 -0.07 -12.86 -5.17
C LYS A 99 -0.58 -14.24 -4.73
N GLU A 100 0.01 -14.82 -3.70
CA GLU A 100 -0.45 -16.08 -3.11
C GLU A 100 -1.87 -15.92 -2.54
N ASP A 101 -2.13 -14.84 -1.79
CA ASP A 101 -3.46 -14.51 -1.26
C ASP A 101 -4.49 -14.32 -2.40
N ALA A 102 -4.13 -13.60 -3.46
CA ALA A 102 -5.00 -13.38 -4.62
C ALA A 102 -5.31 -14.68 -5.38
N ASN A 103 -4.36 -15.63 -5.43
CA ASN A 103 -4.58 -16.94 -6.05
C ASN A 103 -5.43 -17.85 -5.16
N GLN A 104 -5.25 -17.77 -3.83
CA GLN A 104 -6.02 -18.55 -2.87
C GLN A 104 -7.48 -18.07 -2.77
N TYR A 105 -7.70 -16.77 -2.94
CA TYR A 105 -9.02 -16.13 -2.92
C TYR A 105 -9.22 -15.30 -4.19
N PRO A 106 -9.66 -15.91 -5.30
CA PRO A 106 -9.91 -15.21 -6.57
C PRO A 106 -11.18 -14.37 -6.51
N LEU A 107 -11.22 -13.38 -5.62
CA LEU A 107 -12.22 -12.31 -5.56
C LEU A 107 -12.07 -11.32 -6.74
N SER A 108 -11.05 -11.51 -7.59
CA SER A 108 -10.64 -10.62 -8.67
C SER A 108 -11.47 -10.75 -9.96
N SER A 109 -12.38 -11.72 -10.07
CA SER A 109 -13.33 -11.71 -11.18
C SER A 109 -14.42 -10.68 -10.89
N SER A 110 -14.41 -9.57 -11.63
CA SER A 110 -15.50 -8.57 -11.61
C SER A 110 -16.88 -9.21 -11.72
N THR A 111 -16.99 -10.33 -12.43
CA THR A 111 -18.22 -11.12 -12.57
C THR A 111 -18.64 -11.81 -11.27
N LEU A 112 -17.68 -12.33 -10.49
CA LEU A 112 -17.95 -12.95 -9.20
C LEU A 112 -18.43 -11.91 -8.18
N LEU A 113 -17.75 -10.75 -8.12
CA LEU A 113 -18.15 -9.64 -7.25
C LEU A 113 -19.57 -9.16 -7.59
N GLN A 114 -19.86 -8.98 -8.88
CA GLN A 114 -21.19 -8.60 -9.35
C GLN A 114 -22.25 -9.66 -9.03
N SER A 115 -21.93 -10.95 -9.20
CA SER A 115 -22.82 -12.04 -8.83
C SER A 115 -23.10 -12.08 -7.33
N HIS A 116 -22.07 -11.85 -6.50
CA HIS A 116 -22.20 -11.79 -5.05
C HIS A 116 -23.08 -10.61 -4.63
N GLN A 117 -22.85 -9.43 -5.21
CA GLN A 117 -23.70 -8.25 -4.95
C GLN A 117 -25.16 -8.54 -5.29
N LYS A 118 -25.42 -9.10 -6.47
CA LYS A 118 -26.78 -9.44 -6.92
C LYS A 118 -27.47 -10.45 -5.99
N LEU A 119 -26.73 -11.44 -5.49
CA LEU A 119 -27.25 -12.41 -4.51
C LEU A 119 -27.57 -11.74 -3.18
N SER A 120 -26.70 -10.83 -2.70
CA SER A 120 -26.95 -10.03 -1.50
C SER A 120 -28.22 -9.20 -1.63
N ASP A 121 -28.37 -8.45 -2.72
CA ASP A 121 -29.56 -7.63 -2.99
C ASP A 121 -30.84 -8.48 -3.02
N THR A 122 -30.73 -9.71 -3.54
CA THR A 122 -31.86 -10.65 -3.58
C THR A 122 -32.24 -11.14 -2.18
N ILE A 123 -31.25 -11.44 -1.32
CA ILE A 123 -31.50 -11.85 0.07
C ILE A 123 -32.15 -10.71 0.85
N ASP A 124 -31.66 -9.48 0.68
CA ASP A 124 -32.24 -8.30 1.37
C ASP A 124 -33.69 -8.04 0.92
N ALA A 125 -33.98 -8.16 -0.38
CA ALA A 125 -35.35 -8.06 -0.89
C ALA A 125 -36.27 -9.17 -0.35
N LEU A 126 -35.76 -10.39 -0.17
CA LEU A 126 -36.52 -11.50 0.45
C LEU A 126 -36.80 -11.23 1.93
N ARG A 127 -35.83 -10.66 2.65
CA ARG A 127 -35.99 -10.26 4.05
C ARG A 127 -37.09 -9.21 4.23
N GLU A 128 -37.16 -8.23 3.33
CA GLU A 128 -38.26 -7.26 3.31
C GLU A 128 -39.61 -7.91 3.00
N CYS A 129 -39.66 -8.85 2.05
CA CYS A 129 -40.87 -9.60 1.74
C CYS A 129 -41.39 -10.46 2.90
N PHE A 130 -40.49 -10.90 3.80
CA PHE A 130 -40.82 -11.70 4.98
C PHE A 130 -40.81 -10.88 6.27
N ALA A 131 -41.00 -9.57 6.19
CA ALA A 131 -41.25 -8.74 7.37
C ALA A 131 -42.75 -8.62 7.65
N CYS A 132 -43.13 -8.65 8.93
CA CYS A 132 -44.50 -8.38 9.31
C CYS A 132 -44.82 -6.87 9.12
N PRO A 133 -45.88 -6.50 8.40
CA PRO A 133 -46.21 -5.08 8.15
C PRO A 133 -46.74 -4.33 9.38
N LEU A 134 -47.03 -5.03 10.49
CA LEU A 134 -47.51 -4.43 11.73
C LEU A 134 -46.38 -4.05 12.69
N CYS A 135 -45.35 -4.90 12.80
CA CYS A 135 -44.21 -4.67 13.71
C CYS A 135 -42.89 -4.40 12.99
N TYR A 136 -42.84 -4.58 11.66
CA TYR A 136 -41.66 -4.43 10.80
C TYR A 136 -40.48 -5.37 11.13
N ASN A 137 -40.72 -6.37 11.99
CA ASN A 137 -39.74 -7.40 12.29
C ASN A 137 -39.86 -8.56 11.29
N GLY A 138 -38.75 -9.27 11.06
CA GLY A 138 -38.73 -10.49 10.25
C GLY A 138 -39.65 -11.57 10.84
N LEU A 139 -40.38 -12.26 9.98
CA LEU A 139 -41.23 -13.38 10.38
C LEU A 139 -40.36 -14.58 10.75
N GLU A 140 -40.63 -15.18 11.91
CA GLU A 140 -39.93 -16.37 12.36
C GLU A 140 -40.68 -17.67 12.01
N LYS A 141 -39.96 -18.79 12.04
CA LYS A 141 -40.55 -20.11 11.80
C LYS A 141 -41.63 -20.40 12.84
N GLY A 142 -42.85 -20.66 12.35
CA GLY A 142 -44.00 -20.99 13.19
C GLY A 142 -44.75 -19.78 13.73
N ASP A 143 -44.25 -18.56 13.51
CA ASP A 143 -44.92 -17.31 13.87
C ASP A 143 -45.63 -16.66 12.66
N ALA A 144 -45.30 -17.06 11.44
CA ALA A 144 -45.95 -16.55 10.22
C ALA A 144 -47.39 -17.06 10.06
N VAL A 145 -48.35 -16.12 10.05
CA VAL A 145 -49.77 -16.38 9.85
C VAL A 145 -50.25 -15.67 8.59
N SER A 146 -50.65 -16.43 7.59
CA SER A 146 -51.29 -15.88 6.39
C SER A 146 -52.80 -15.87 6.54
N LEU A 147 -53.45 -14.85 6.00
CA LEU A 147 -54.90 -14.79 5.88
C LEU A 147 -55.33 -15.30 4.50
N ARG A 148 -56.59 -15.73 4.32
CA ARG A 148 -57.09 -16.17 3.00
C ARG A 148 -56.98 -15.11 1.89
N CYS A 149 -56.87 -13.84 2.26
CA CYS A 149 -56.61 -12.74 1.33
C CYS A 149 -55.15 -12.64 0.85
N GLY A 150 -54.25 -13.51 1.33
CA GLY A 150 -52.84 -13.60 0.91
C GLY A 150 -51.85 -12.86 1.80
N HIS A 151 -52.30 -11.84 2.54
CA HIS A 151 -51.45 -11.07 3.46
C HIS A 151 -50.99 -11.88 4.67
N THR A 152 -49.74 -11.67 5.10
CA THR A 152 -49.08 -12.45 6.15
C THR A 152 -48.57 -11.56 7.27
N PHE A 153 -48.75 -12.01 8.51
CA PHE A 153 -48.41 -11.28 9.72
C PHE A 153 -47.74 -12.21 10.73
N CYS A 154 -47.12 -11.62 11.74
CA CYS A 154 -46.66 -12.35 12.93
C CYS A 154 -47.87 -12.77 13.79
N GLN A 155 -47.82 -13.93 14.44
CA GLN A 155 -48.93 -14.51 15.22
C GLN A 155 -49.36 -13.54 16.31
N THR A 156 -48.39 -12.98 17.03
CA THR A 156 -48.64 -12.00 18.10
C THR A 156 -49.33 -10.75 17.58
N CYS A 157 -48.92 -10.26 16.41
CA CYS A 157 -49.47 -9.06 15.76
C CYS A 157 -50.93 -9.27 15.36
N ILE A 158 -51.23 -10.39 14.70
CA ILE A 158 -52.58 -10.66 14.21
C ILE A 158 -53.54 -11.05 15.34
N ASP A 159 -53.03 -11.64 16.42
CA ASP A 159 -53.80 -11.90 17.64
C ASP A 159 -54.20 -10.61 18.35
N ALA A 160 -53.26 -9.68 18.53
CA ALA A 160 -53.54 -8.36 19.10
C ALA A 160 -54.57 -7.59 18.24
N TRP A 161 -54.44 -7.66 16.92
CA TRP A 161 -55.39 -7.05 15.99
C TRP A 161 -56.80 -7.69 16.09
N ALA A 162 -56.88 -9.01 16.13
CA ALA A 162 -58.14 -9.74 16.28
C ALA A 162 -58.84 -9.42 17.62
N ALA A 163 -58.08 -9.31 18.71
CA ALA A 163 -58.61 -8.93 20.01
C ALA A 163 -59.22 -7.52 20.00
N SER A 164 -58.54 -6.56 19.36
CA SER A 164 -59.00 -5.17 19.27
C SER A 164 -60.27 -5.00 18.41
N SER A 165 -60.39 -5.74 17.32
CA SER A 165 -61.52 -5.67 16.39
C SER A 165 -62.79 -6.38 16.91
N ASN A 166 -62.63 -7.43 17.71
CA ASN A 166 -63.74 -8.13 18.33
C ASN A 166 -64.35 -7.39 19.53
N ALA A 167 -63.58 -6.54 20.23
CA ALA A 167 -64.09 -5.71 21.32
C ALA A 167 -65.21 -4.75 20.87
N SER A 168 -65.21 -4.35 19.59
CA SER A 168 -66.25 -3.50 18.98
C SER A 168 -67.51 -4.26 18.49
N SER A 169 -67.49 -5.60 18.46
CA SER A 169 -68.52 -6.41 17.80
C SER A 169 -69.34 -7.22 18.82
N SER A 170 -70.11 -6.52 19.66
CA SER A 170 -70.87 -7.08 20.78
C SER A 170 -72.17 -7.80 20.39
N ARG A 171 -72.16 -8.73 19.41
CA ARG A 171 -73.34 -9.60 19.13
C ARG A 171 -72.91 -10.99 18.67
N SER A 172 -73.36 -12.00 19.43
CA SER A 172 -73.28 -13.47 19.20
C SER A 172 -72.03 -14.18 19.77
N GLN A 173 -72.01 -14.38 21.09
CA GLN A 173 -71.12 -15.35 21.74
C GLN A 173 -71.72 -16.76 21.60
N ASP A 174 -71.07 -17.60 20.81
CA ASP A 174 -71.27 -19.05 20.82
C ASP A 174 -69.99 -19.69 21.42
N PRO A 175 -70.05 -20.45 22.53
CA PRO A 175 -68.86 -20.73 23.36
C PRO A 175 -67.89 -21.80 22.82
N HIS A 176 -68.10 -22.32 21.61
CA HIS A 176 -67.48 -23.57 21.16
C HIS A 176 -66.57 -23.50 19.91
N LYS A 177 -66.08 -22.33 19.47
CA LYS A 177 -65.12 -22.23 18.35
C LYS A 177 -63.87 -21.45 18.70
N THR A 178 -62.87 -22.13 19.26
CA THR A 178 -61.62 -21.55 19.77
C THR A 178 -60.40 -21.72 18.84
N ALA A 179 -60.58 -21.98 17.53
CA ALA A 179 -59.46 -22.03 16.58
C ALA A 179 -59.66 -21.28 15.25
N ASP A 180 -60.92 -21.00 14.86
CA ASP A 180 -61.28 -20.36 13.58
C ASP A 180 -61.91 -18.97 13.77
N ALA A 181 -61.31 -18.15 14.63
CA ALA A 181 -61.73 -16.76 14.77
C ALA A 181 -61.51 -16.04 13.43
N ARG A 182 -62.60 -15.59 12.80
CA ARG A 182 -62.55 -14.77 11.61
C ARG A 182 -61.92 -13.42 11.96
N VAL A 183 -60.87 -13.03 11.24
CA VAL A 183 -60.15 -11.77 11.47
C VAL A 183 -60.31 -10.85 10.26
N GLN A 184 -60.39 -9.54 10.51
CA GLN A 184 -60.27 -8.55 9.45
C GLN A 184 -58.81 -8.31 9.11
N CYS A 185 -58.43 -8.39 7.84
CA CYS A 185 -57.05 -8.15 7.41
C CYS A 185 -56.61 -6.69 7.68
N PRO A 186 -55.48 -6.44 8.37
CA PRO A 186 -54.94 -5.10 8.55
C PRO A 186 -54.57 -4.38 7.24
N GLU A 187 -54.08 -5.10 6.24
CA GLU A 187 -53.61 -4.51 4.97
C GLU A 187 -54.76 -4.20 4.01
N CYS A 188 -55.56 -5.21 3.64
CA CYS A 188 -56.60 -5.06 2.62
C CYS A 188 -58.03 -4.93 3.20
N ARG A 189 -58.18 -4.94 4.53
CA ARG A 189 -59.46 -4.79 5.25
C ARG A 189 -60.52 -5.85 4.95
N THR A 190 -60.19 -6.92 4.22
CA THR A 190 -61.08 -8.07 3.99
C THR A 190 -61.54 -8.62 5.34
N THR A 191 -62.84 -8.57 5.58
CA THR A 191 -63.47 -9.09 6.79
C THR A 191 -63.70 -10.60 6.68
N GLY A 192 -63.86 -11.28 7.80
CA GLY A 192 -64.24 -12.68 7.77
C GLY A 192 -63.11 -13.65 7.39
N SER A 193 -61.87 -13.18 7.28
CA SER A 193 -60.75 -13.97 6.77
C SER A 193 -60.32 -15.02 7.79
N THR A 194 -60.15 -16.26 7.33
CA THR A 194 -59.62 -17.33 8.17
C THR A 194 -58.10 -17.36 8.07
N ARG A 195 -57.47 -17.84 9.13
CA ARG A 195 -56.02 -18.05 9.18
C ARG A 195 -55.68 -19.29 8.36
N VAL A 196 -54.58 -19.20 7.62
CA VAL A 196 -54.04 -20.28 6.79
C VAL A 196 -52.55 -20.35 7.07
N ARG A 197 -52.09 -21.56 7.39
CA ARG A 197 -50.68 -21.84 7.55
C ARG A 197 -50.10 -22.29 6.22
N LEU A 198 -49.12 -21.56 5.71
CA LEU A 198 -48.45 -21.86 4.45
C LEU A 198 -47.09 -22.52 4.73
N TYR A 199 -47.03 -23.85 4.72
CA TYR A 199 -45.80 -24.59 5.03
C TYR A 199 -44.61 -24.23 4.12
N MET A 200 -44.87 -23.94 2.84
CA MET A 200 -43.84 -23.48 1.90
C MET A 200 -43.25 -22.12 2.31
N LEU A 201 -44.06 -21.24 2.90
CA LEU A 201 -43.58 -19.96 3.41
C LEU A 201 -42.73 -20.15 4.66
N GLU A 202 -43.13 -21.04 5.58
CA GLU A 202 -42.32 -21.36 6.76
C GLU A 202 -40.96 -21.95 6.37
N GLU A 203 -40.94 -22.76 5.31
CA GLU A 203 -39.70 -23.32 4.79
C GLU A 203 -38.83 -22.25 4.11
N ALA A 204 -39.43 -21.30 3.38
CA ALA A 204 -38.71 -20.16 2.83
C ALA A 204 -38.10 -19.27 3.93
N ILE A 205 -38.85 -18.98 5.00
CA ILE A 205 -38.36 -18.28 6.19
C ILE A 205 -37.18 -19.03 6.82
N ARG A 206 -37.29 -20.36 6.94
CA ARG A 206 -36.21 -21.21 7.50
C ARG A 206 -34.94 -21.14 6.66
N LEU A 207 -35.07 -21.10 5.34
CA LEU A 207 -33.94 -20.97 4.41
C LEU A 207 -33.32 -19.58 4.49
N LEU A 208 -34.12 -18.51 4.56
CA LEU A 208 -33.63 -17.14 4.72
C LEU A 208 -32.84 -17.00 6.02
N ALA A 209 -33.40 -17.45 7.15
CA ALA A 209 -32.71 -17.40 8.44
C ALA A 209 -31.41 -18.22 8.47
N ARG A 210 -31.29 -19.27 7.64
CA ARG A 210 -30.02 -19.99 7.46
C ARG A 210 -29.02 -19.15 6.68
N ALA A 211 -29.45 -18.58 5.55
CA ALA A 211 -28.59 -17.74 4.72
C ALA A 211 -28.06 -16.52 5.50
N GLU A 212 -28.89 -15.90 6.34
CA GLU A 212 -28.49 -14.78 7.20
C GLU A 212 -27.40 -15.19 8.21
N ARG A 213 -27.57 -16.32 8.91
CA ARG A 213 -26.53 -16.82 9.84
C ARG A 213 -25.22 -17.14 9.13
N GLU A 214 -25.29 -17.81 7.96
CA GLU A 214 -24.10 -18.11 7.17
C GLU A 214 -23.39 -16.83 6.71
N ARG A 215 -24.16 -15.77 6.38
CA ARG A 215 -23.61 -14.44 6.03
C ARG A 215 -22.92 -13.78 7.22
N GLU A 216 -23.57 -13.75 8.38
CA GLU A 216 -23.01 -13.19 9.61
C GLU A 216 -21.71 -13.91 10.04
N GLU A 217 -21.70 -15.25 9.96
CA GLU A 217 -20.50 -16.06 10.23
C GLU A 217 -19.36 -15.74 9.26
N ALA A 218 -19.66 -15.61 7.96
CA ALA A 218 -18.67 -15.25 6.95
C ALA A 218 -18.13 -13.81 7.14
N GLU A 219 -19.00 -12.84 7.44
CA GLU A 219 -18.61 -11.47 7.75
C GLU A 219 -17.72 -11.40 9.00
N ALA A 220 -18.06 -12.17 10.05
CA ALA A 220 -17.24 -12.26 11.26
C ALA A 220 -15.86 -12.87 10.99
N GLN A 221 -15.79 -13.94 10.18
CA GLN A 221 -14.52 -14.54 9.77
C GLN A 221 -13.65 -13.56 8.98
N GLU A 222 -14.24 -12.81 8.05
CA GLU A 222 -13.52 -11.79 7.28
C GLU A 222 -13.04 -10.63 8.16
N GLN A 223 -13.84 -10.20 9.14
CA GLN A 223 -13.42 -9.17 10.11
C GLN A 223 -12.21 -9.63 10.93
N VAL A 224 -12.23 -10.89 11.41
CA VAL A 224 -11.08 -11.49 12.11
C VAL A 224 -9.86 -11.53 11.21
N ARG A 225 -10.00 -12.00 9.96
CA ARG A 225 -8.90 -12.04 8.98
C ARG A 225 -8.31 -10.65 8.70
N ARG A 226 -9.16 -9.63 8.56
CA ARG A 226 -8.69 -8.24 8.37
C ARG A 226 -7.93 -7.72 9.58
N ALA A 227 -8.44 -7.97 10.79
CA ALA A 227 -7.76 -7.59 12.02
C ALA A 227 -6.38 -8.28 12.15
N GLU A 228 -6.26 -9.56 11.78
CA GLU A 228 -4.98 -10.28 11.76
C GLU A 228 -3.96 -9.67 10.77
N LEU A 229 -4.43 -9.17 9.62
CA LEU A 229 -3.57 -8.52 8.63
C LEU A 229 -3.14 -7.11 9.07
N GLU A 230 -4.01 -6.36 9.75
CA GLU A 230 -3.74 -5.00 10.21
C GLU A 230 -2.68 -4.96 11.34
N VAL A 231 -2.55 -6.04 12.12
CA VAL A 231 -1.55 -6.16 13.20
C VAL A 231 -0.10 -6.29 12.67
N VAL A 232 0.13 -6.51 11.37
CA VAL A 232 1.47 -6.82 10.83
C VAL A 232 2.26 -5.61 10.34
N HIS A 233 1.72 -4.38 10.29
CA HIS A 233 2.50 -3.23 9.79
C HIS A 233 2.23 -1.91 10.52
N ASP A 234 3.04 -1.63 11.53
CA ASP A 234 3.49 -0.27 11.79
C ASP A 234 4.90 -0.27 12.43
N PRO A 235 6.00 -0.36 11.65
CA PRO A 235 7.29 0.09 12.15
C PRO A 235 7.19 1.61 12.31
N LYS A 236 7.14 2.07 13.56
CA LYS A 236 7.10 3.50 13.94
C LYS A 236 8.05 4.33 13.08
N PRO A 237 7.58 5.43 12.45
CA PRO A 237 8.43 6.35 11.73
C PRO A 237 9.07 7.38 12.68
N SER A 238 9.88 6.95 13.66
CA SER A 238 10.59 7.90 14.55
C SER A 238 12.12 7.81 14.52
N ASP A 239 12.73 6.83 13.87
CA ASP A 239 14.17 6.59 14.05
C ASP A 239 15.06 7.13 12.91
N TYR A 240 14.52 7.96 12.02
CA TYR A 240 15.27 8.50 10.87
C TYR A 240 15.79 9.93 11.03
N LEU A 241 15.63 10.59 12.19
CA LEU A 241 16.13 11.95 12.41
C LEU A 241 16.69 12.14 13.83
N ALA A 242 17.73 11.40 14.17
CA ALA A 242 18.64 11.77 15.25
C ALA A 242 20.04 11.21 14.95
N ASP A 243 20.83 12.05 14.27
CA ASP A 243 22.30 12.24 14.35
C ASP A 243 22.94 12.51 12.98
#